data_AF-A0A841CI03-F1
#
_entry.id   AF-A0A841CI03-F1
#
_cell.length_a   1.000
_cell.length_b   1.000
_cell.length_c   1.000
_cell.angle_alpha   90.00
_cell.angle_beta   90.00
_cell.angle_gamma   90.00
#
_symmetry.space_group_name_H-M   'P 1'
#
loop_
_entity.id
_entity.type
_entity.pdbx_description
1 polymer ?
#
loop_
_entity_poly.entity_id
_entity_poly.type
_entity_poly.pdbx_seq_one_letter_code
_entity_poly.pdbx_strand_id
1 'polypeptide(L)'
;MPEGIRAVTRLLIDLDGRPDTRDLGTPAVRTFRAAPPVTAGNAAALAELAEVVGWILFEEERQAEAHAHNLAALALARRAGDRGVETLTLLNMAMQRSHVGRFEEALSLAARGEAITRSPKVRAMFALRQARAHSRMRRATEAFRALDRAQAVLEDDDTAPPWAWWIDETELRGHQGAVLANLGRLAEAVETFPADNDLRFREVVQAMRFRTLKALDEWDGPMPAFASPRAVHAAMGRPGVRYTRSVASTA
;
A
#
# COMPACT_ATOMS: atom_id res chain seq x y z
N MET A 1 13.13 -3.68 28.57
CA MET A 1 11.83 -4.19 28.03
C MET A 1 11.52 -3.76 26.58
N PRO A 2 11.90 -2.55 26.08
CA PRO A 2 11.68 -2.18 24.67
C PRO A 2 12.39 -3.08 23.65
N GLU A 3 13.59 -3.57 23.97
CA GLU A 3 14.36 -4.46 23.09
C GLU A 3 13.64 -5.77 22.76
N GLY A 4 12.94 -6.37 23.74
CA GLY A 4 12.17 -7.58 23.52
C GLY A 4 11.02 -7.37 22.53
N ILE A 5 10.31 -6.24 22.65
CA ILE A 5 9.25 -5.87 21.70
C ILE A 5 9.83 -5.69 20.29
N ARG A 6 10.98 -5.01 20.17
CA ARG A 6 11.67 -4.81 18.88
C ARG A 6 12.20 -6.11 18.29
N ALA A 7 12.66 -7.04 19.12
CA ALA A 7 13.11 -8.37 18.67
C ALA A 7 11.94 -9.17 18.06
N VAL A 8 10.79 -9.16 18.73
CA VAL A 8 9.58 -9.80 18.22
C VAL A 8 9.05 -9.10 16.96
N THR A 9 9.11 -7.77 16.91
CA THR A 9 8.73 -6.99 15.71
C THR A 9 9.59 -7.38 14.51
N ARG A 10 10.91 -7.49 14.68
CA ARG A 10 11.83 -7.97 13.64
C ARG A 10 11.51 -9.39 13.19
N LEU A 11 11.21 -10.30 14.13
CA LEU A 11 10.80 -11.66 13.78
C LEU A 11 9.52 -11.68 12.93
N LEU A 12 8.53 -10.84 13.24
CA LEU A 12 7.31 -10.73 12.43
C LEU A 12 7.61 -10.22 11.02
N ILE A 13 8.49 -9.23 10.88
CA ILE A 13 8.93 -8.72 9.56
C ILE A 13 9.64 -9.83 8.78
N ASP A 14 10.56 -10.55 9.43
CA ASP A 14 11.32 -11.63 8.80
C ASP A 14 10.41 -12.78 8.35
N LEU A 15 9.41 -13.15 9.17
CA LEU A 15 8.41 -14.15 8.81
C LEU A 15 7.50 -13.65 7.69
N ASP A 16 7.00 -12.42 7.78
CA ASP A 16 6.18 -11.83 6.73
C ASP A 16 6.92 -11.84 5.40
N GLY A 17 8.23 -11.57 5.37
CA GLY A 17 9.04 -11.58 4.15
C GLY A 17 9.20 -12.95 3.46
N ARG A 18 8.95 -14.07 4.14
CA ARG A 18 9.17 -15.41 3.57
C ARG A 18 8.06 -15.82 2.58
N PRO A 19 8.38 -16.35 1.40
CA PRO A 19 7.38 -16.70 0.37
C PRO A 19 6.33 -17.74 0.80
N ASP A 20 6.72 -18.65 1.71
CA ASP A 20 5.93 -19.78 2.20
C ASP A 20 5.10 -19.46 3.45
N THR A 21 5.30 -18.28 4.06
CA THR A 21 4.55 -17.90 5.27
C THR A 21 3.11 -17.55 4.92
N ARG A 22 2.18 -18.12 5.70
CA ARG A 22 0.74 -17.94 5.61
C ARG A 22 0.16 -17.76 7.01
N ASP A 23 -0.99 -17.11 7.11
CA ASP A 23 -1.78 -16.98 8.33
C ASP A 23 -1.03 -16.38 9.54
N LEU A 24 -0.10 -15.46 9.28
CA LEU A 24 0.72 -14.78 10.28
C LEU A 24 -0.07 -13.77 11.11
N GLY A 25 -1.21 -13.27 10.63
CA GLY A 25 -2.01 -12.25 11.29
C GLY A 25 -2.56 -12.71 12.65
N THR A 26 -2.95 -13.97 12.80
CA THR A 26 -3.45 -14.48 14.09
C THR A 26 -2.33 -14.56 15.15
N PRO A 27 -1.16 -15.16 14.85
CA PRO A 27 0.02 -15.02 15.70
C PRO A 27 0.40 -13.57 16.00
N ALA A 28 0.42 -12.68 15.00
CA ALA A 28 0.78 -11.27 15.17
C ALA A 28 -0.15 -10.53 16.15
N VAL A 29 -1.47 -10.73 16.03
CA VAL A 29 -2.46 -10.16 16.97
C VAL A 29 -2.28 -10.71 18.38
N ARG A 30 -2.03 -12.02 18.54
CA ARG A 30 -1.75 -12.63 19.86
C ARG A 30 -0.50 -12.02 20.49
N THR A 31 0.55 -11.86 19.70
CA THR A 31 1.79 -11.20 20.09
C THR A 31 1.56 -9.78 20.58
N PHE A 32 0.81 -8.95 19.83
CA PHE A 32 0.51 -7.59 20.26
C PHE A 32 -0.33 -7.55 21.54
N ARG A 33 -1.32 -8.45 21.69
CA ARG A 33 -2.15 -8.53 22.91
C ARG A 33 -1.37 -8.98 24.15
N ALA A 34 -0.33 -9.78 23.98
CA ALA A 34 0.54 -10.24 25.06
C ALA A 34 1.65 -9.23 25.42
N ALA A 35 1.76 -8.12 24.68
CA ALA A 35 2.77 -7.11 24.94
C ALA A 35 2.55 -6.43 26.31
N PRO A 36 3.62 -5.96 26.97
CA PRO A 36 3.49 -5.30 28.27
C PRO A 36 2.66 -4.01 28.17
N PRO A 37 2.06 -3.55 29.29
CA PRO A 37 1.33 -2.29 29.32
C PRO A 37 2.15 -1.11 28.77
N VAL A 38 1.45 -0.16 28.14
CA VAL A 38 2.08 1.04 27.56
C VAL A 38 2.68 1.91 28.66
N THR A 39 3.94 2.28 28.49
CA THR A 39 4.70 3.23 29.31
C THR A 39 5.37 4.24 28.39
N ALA A 40 5.87 5.35 28.94
CA ALA A 40 6.66 6.30 28.15
C ALA A 40 7.90 5.61 27.52
N GLY A 41 8.54 4.69 28.25
CA GLY A 41 9.76 4.02 27.79
C GLY A 41 9.56 2.93 26.73
N ASN A 42 8.34 2.43 26.50
CA ASN A 42 8.07 1.39 25.50
C ASN A 42 7.07 1.81 24.39
N ALA A 43 6.49 3.01 24.46
CA ALA A 43 5.46 3.45 23.52
C ALA A 43 5.92 3.40 22.06
N ALA A 44 7.15 3.82 21.75
CA ALA A 44 7.70 3.76 20.39
C ALA A 44 7.82 2.30 19.89
N ALA A 45 8.34 1.40 20.71
CA ALA A 45 8.46 -0.02 20.34
C ALA A 45 7.09 -0.69 20.14
N LEU A 46 6.08 -0.33 20.94
CA LEU A 46 4.71 -0.81 20.76
C LEU A 46 4.05 -0.20 19.51
N ALA A 47 4.41 1.04 19.14
CA ALA A 47 3.92 1.66 17.92
C ALA A 47 4.39 0.90 16.69
N GLU A 48 5.69 0.55 16.63
CA GLU A 48 6.26 -0.27 15.56
C GLU A 48 5.62 -1.65 15.50
N LEU A 49 5.45 -2.32 16.65
CA LEU A 49 4.77 -3.61 16.68
C LEU A 49 3.34 -3.52 16.13
N ALA A 50 2.57 -2.53 16.58
CA ALA A 50 1.20 -2.31 16.12
C ALA A 50 1.14 -2.00 14.61
N GLU A 51 2.11 -1.24 14.09
CA GLU A 51 2.24 -0.90 12.67
C GLU A 51 2.46 -2.17 11.84
N VAL A 52 3.43 -3.01 12.22
CA VAL A 52 3.72 -4.29 11.55
C VAL A 52 2.53 -5.25 11.61
N VAL A 53 1.85 -5.35 12.76
CA VAL A 53 0.61 -6.15 12.85
C VAL A 53 -0.46 -5.60 11.91
N GLY A 54 -0.60 -4.27 11.83
CA GLY A 54 -1.51 -3.62 10.89
C GLY A 54 -1.20 -3.94 9.42
N TRP A 55 0.08 -3.98 9.05
CA TRP A 55 0.55 -4.37 7.72
C TRP A 55 0.21 -5.83 7.38
N ILE A 56 0.56 -6.77 8.26
CA ILE A 56 0.30 -8.21 8.05
C ILE A 56 -1.21 -8.46 7.87
N LEU A 57 -2.04 -7.86 8.73
CA LEU A 57 -3.50 -7.97 8.64
C LEU A 57 -4.05 -7.36 7.34
N PHE A 58 -3.42 -6.30 6.83
CA PHE A 58 -3.81 -5.70 5.56
C PHE A 58 -3.52 -6.62 4.38
N GLU A 59 -2.34 -7.24 4.33
CA GLU A 59 -1.97 -8.23 3.30
C GLU A 59 -2.86 -9.48 3.34
N GLU A 60 -3.34 -9.88 4.52
CA GLU A 60 -4.30 -10.97 4.72
C GLU A 60 -5.77 -10.59 4.47
N GLU A 61 -6.05 -9.39 3.96
CA GLU A 61 -7.41 -8.88 3.71
C GLU A 61 -8.30 -8.75 4.98
N ARG A 62 -7.70 -8.73 6.18
CA ARG A 62 -8.38 -8.51 7.47
C ARG A 62 -8.56 -7.03 7.77
N GLN A 63 -9.26 -6.34 6.89
CA GLN A 63 -9.30 -4.88 6.77
C GLN A 63 -9.73 -4.12 8.04
N ALA A 64 -10.73 -4.63 8.77
CA ALA A 64 -11.21 -3.99 10.00
C ALA A 64 -10.16 -4.06 11.13
N GLU A 65 -9.52 -5.21 11.28
CA GLU A 65 -8.47 -5.41 12.29
C GLU A 65 -7.20 -4.63 11.92
N ALA A 66 -6.82 -4.62 10.64
CA ALA A 66 -5.71 -3.81 10.14
C ALA A 66 -5.90 -2.33 10.48
N HIS A 67 -7.11 -1.80 10.31
CA HIS A 67 -7.41 -0.41 10.68
C HIS A 67 -7.28 -0.15 12.17
N ALA A 68 -7.81 -1.05 13.01
CA ALA A 68 -7.74 -0.91 14.46
C ALA A 68 -6.28 -0.89 14.97
N HIS A 69 -5.42 -1.75 14.43
CA HIS A 69 -4.00 -1.78 14.79
C HIS A 69 -3.24 -0.56 14.28
N ASN A 70 -3.56 -0.08 13.07
CA ASN A 70 -2.99 1.18 12.57
C ASN A 70 -3.42 2.40 13.42
N LEU A 71 -4.65 2.44 13.93
CA LEU A 71 -5.07 3.50 14.85
C LEU A 71 -4.28 3.45 16.17
N ALA A 72 -4.04 2.24 16.70
CA ALA A 72 -3.20 2.05 17.88
C ALA A 72 -1.76 2.49 17.62
N ALA A 73 -1.16 2.06 16.50
CA ALA A 73 0.17 2.47 16.07
C ALA A 73 0.30 4.00 15.99
N LEU A 74 -0.68 4.66 15.35
CA LEU A 74 -0.70 6.11 15.19
C LEU A 74 -0.77 6.85 16.54
N ALA A 75 -1.60 6.36 17.46
CA ALA A 75 -1.74 6.94 18.80
C ALA A 75 -0.45 6.77 19.62
N LEU A 76 0.17 5.58 19.55
CA LEU A 76 1.41 5.27 20.26
C LEU A 76 2.60 6.05 19.71
N ALA A 77 2.73 6.14 18.38
CA ALA A 77 3.78 6.90 17.71
C ALA A 77 3.72 8.38 18.11
N ARG A 78 2.53 8.99 18.08
CA ARG A 78 2.33 10.37 18.54
C ARG A 78 2.68 10.57 19.99
N ARG A 79 2.25 9.65 20.87
CA ARG A 79 2.59 9.69 22.29
C ARG A 79 4.09 9.61 22.53
N ALA A 80 4.80 8.83 21.72
CA ALA A 80 6.24 8.66 21.80
C ALA A 80 7.04 9.77 21.09
N GLY A 81 6.38 10.63 20.31
CA GLY A 81 7.06 11.58 19.42
C GLY A 81 7.76 10.93 18.22
N ASP A 82 7.44 9.67 17.90
CA ASP A 82 8.06 8.92 16.82
C ASP A 82 7.45 9.30 15.46
N ARG A 83 8.08 10.26 14.80
CA ARG A 83 7.62 10.75 13.49
C ARG A 83 7.84 9.74 12.36
N GLY A 84 8.79 8.82 12.50
CA GLY A 84 9.05 7.79 11.50
C GLY A 84 7.87 6.83 11.42
N VAL A 85 7.48 6.26 12.56
CA VAL A 85 6.34 5.33 12.65
C VAL A 85 5.02 6.05 12.37
N GLU A 86 4.86 7.30 12.82
CA GLU A 86 3.67 8.10 12.48
C GLU A 86 3.51 8.24 10.96
N THR A 87 4.59 8.56 10.25
CA THR A 87 4.60 8.72 8.79
C THR A 87 4.26 7.42 8.08
N LEU A 88 4.94 6.31 8.44
CA LEU A 88 4.68 4.99 7.85
C LEU A 88 3.24 4.54 8.09
N THR A 89 2.73 4.72 9.31
CA THR A 89 1.35 4.37 9.67
C THR A 89 0.35 5.17 8.83
N LEU A 90 0.56 6.47 8.63
CA LEU A 90 -0.31 7.29 7.76
C LEU A 90 -0.29 6.82 6.31
N LEU A 91 0.87 6.40 5.79
CA LEU A 91 1.00 5.84 4.44
C LEU A 91 0.20 4.54 4.29
N ASN A 92 0.30 3.64 5.27
CA ASN A 92 -0.41 2.37 5.30
C ASN A 92 -1.92 2.56 5.48
N MET A 93 -2.34 3.46 6.38
CA MET A 93 -3.75 3.81 6.54
C MET A 93 -4.35 4.42 5.25
N ALA A 94 -3.63 5.31 4.55
CA ALA A 94 -4.11 5.88 3.30
C ALA A 94 -4.35 4.79 2.23
N MET A 95 -3.43 3.84 2.12
CA MET A 95 -3.58 2.68 1.24
C MET A 95 -4.79 1.83 1.62
N GLN A 96 -4.92 1.49 2.91
CA GLN A 96 -6.00 0.68 3.46
C GLN A 96 -7.38 1.33 3.25
N ARG A 97 -7.52 2.64 3.56
CA ARG A 97 -8.75 3.40 3.32
C ARG A 97 -9.15 3.38 1.84
N SER A 98 -8.19 3.58 0.94
CA SER A 98 -8.41 3.53 -0.50
C SER A 98 -8.86 2.13 -0.95
N HIS A 99 -8.22 1.08 -0.41
CA HIS A 99 -8.57 -0.31 -0.68
C HIS A 99 -10.01 -0.65 -0.30
N VAL A 100 -10.52 -0.12 0.82
CA VAL A 100 -11.92 -0.30 1.25
C VAL A 100 -12.90 0.72 0.65
N GLY A 101 -12.43 1.64 -0.21
CA GLY A 101 -13.30 2.57 -0.94
C GLY A 101 -13.60 3.88 -0.21
N ARG A 102 -12.92 4.14 0.90
CA ARG A 102 -13.00 5.39 1.66
C ARG A 102 -11.99 6.40 1.13
N PHE A 103 -12.21 6.86 -0.10
CA PHE A 103 -11.22 7.63 -0.86
C PHE A 103 -10.91 9.00 -0.27
N GLU A 104 -11.92 9.73 0.22
CA GLU A 104 -11.69 11.04 0.86
C GLU A 104 -10.90 10.92 2.18
N GLU A 105 -11.18 9.87 2.97
CA GLU A 105 -10.36 9.55 4.16
C GLU A 105 -8.90 9.24 3.76
N ALA A 106 -8.71 8.48 2.67
CA ALA A 106 -7.38 8.15 2.16
C ALA A 106 -6.60 9.41 1.73
N LEU A 107 -7.25 10.34 1.02
CA LEU A 107 -6.66 11.62 0.61
C LEU A 107 -6.25 12.47 1.82
N SER A 108 -7.13 12.56 2.83
CA SER A 108 -6.83 13.29 4.07
C SER A 108 -5.61 12.71 4.80
N LEU A 109 -5.54 11.39 4.94
CA LEU A 109 -4.41 10.71 5.58
C LEU A 109 -3.11 10.90 4.80
N ALA A 110 -3.18 10.81 3.47
CA ALA A 110 -2.02 11.01 2.62
C ALA A 110 -1.47 12.43 2.72
N ALA A 111 -2.33 13.45 2.67
CA ALA A 111 -1.93 14.85 2.84
C ALA A 111 -1.28 15.12 4.21
N ARG A 112 -1.81 14.51 5.29
CA ARG A 112 -1.22 14.64 6.64
C ARG A 112 0.15 14.01 6.74
N GLY A 113 0.34 12.83 6.15
CA GLY A 113 1.64 12.14 6.16
C GLY A 113 2.68 12.86 5.30
N GLU A 114 2.27 13.35 4.13
CA GLU A 114 3.10 14.17 3.24
C GLU A 114 3.59 15.45 3.93
N ALA A 115 2.76 16.08 4.75
CA ALA A 115 3.09 17.32 5.47
C ALA A 115 4.12 17.14 6.60
N ILE A 116 4.31 15.92 7.13
CA ILE A 116 5.21 15.67 8.26
C ILE A 116 6.52 14.99 7.87
N THR A 117 6.60 14.41 6.66
CA THR A 117 7.83 13.77 6.18
C THR A 117 8.83 14.80 5.66
N ARG A 118 10.12 14.53 5.90
CA ARG A 118 11.22 15.30 5.31
C ARG A 118 11.77 14.67 4.03
N SER A 119 11.52 13.38 3.84
CA SER A 119 12.02 12.58 2.72
C SER A 119 11.25 12.86 1.42
N PRO A 120 11.90 13.39 0.37
CA PRO A 120 11.35 13.45 -0.99
C PRO A 120 10.76 12.12 -1.46
N LYS A 121 11.48 11.00 -1.25
CA LYS A 121 11.03 9.67 -1.66
C LYS A 121 9.73 9.27 -0.97
N VAL A 122 9.60 9.55 0.33
CA VAL A 122 8.35 9.30 1.07
C VAL A 122 7.23 10.25 0.63
N ARG A 123 7.54 11.50 0.25
CA ARG A 123 6.54 12.39 -0.38
C ARG A 123 6.02 11.82 -1.70
N ALA A 124 6.90 11.24 -2.53
CA ALA A 124 6.48 10.55 -3.76
C ALA A 124 5.48 9.42 -3.46
N MET A 125 5.73 8.64 -2.42
CA MET A 125 4.83 7.55 -2.01
C MET A 125 3.44 8.06 -1.61
N PHE A 126 3.35 9.17 -0.87
CA PHE A 126 2.07 9.81 -0.56
C PHE A 126 1.35 10.35 -1.80
N ALA A 127 2.09 11.00 -2.71
CA ALA A 127 1.56 11.46 -3.98
C ALA A 127 1.00 10.29 -4.82
N LEU A 128 1.65 9.12 -4.80
CA LEU A 128 1.13 7.89 -5.43
C LEU A 128 -0.16 7.38 -4.78
N ARG A 129 -0.28 7.45 -3.45
CA ARG A 129 -1.54 7.13 -2.75
C ARG A 129 -2.66 8.08 -3.17
N GLN A 130 -2.37 9.38 -3.29
CA GLN A 130 -3.33 10.37 -3.78
C GLN A 130 -3.75 10.09 -5.22
N ALA A 131 -2.79 9.83 -6.12
CA ALA A 131 -3.06 9.51 -7.52
C ALA A 131 -4.00 8.30 -7.65
N ARG A 132 -3.72 7.23 -6.90
CA ARG A 132 -4.55 6.03 -6.86
C ARG A 132 -5.96 6.33 -6.34
N ALA A 133 -6.11 7.13 -5.28
CA ALA A 133 -7.42 7.51 -4.76
C ALA A 133 -8.21 8.36 -5.77
N HIS A 134 -7.61 9.42 -6.31
CA HIS A 134 -8.23 10.28 -7.33
C HIS A 134 -8.69 9.49 -8.56
N SER A 135 -7.86 8.56 -9.06
CA SER A 135 -8.21 7.73 -10.23
C SER A 135 -9.46 6.88 -9.99
N ARG A 136 -9.64 6.31 -8.79
CA ARG A 136 -10.83 5.51 -8.42
C ARG A 136 -12.08 6.36 -8.24
N MET A 137 -11.91 7.66 -8.01
CA MET A 137 -12.99 8.66 -7.99
C MET A 137 -13.24 9.29 -9.37
N ARG A 138 -12.57 8.82 -10.44
CA ARG A 138 -12.66 9.38 -11.80
C ARG A 138 -12.19 10.84 -11.92
N ARG A 139 -11.38 11.30 -10.96
CA ARG A 139 -10.75 12.63 -10.93
C ARG A 139 -9.44 12.60 -11.71
N ALA A 140 -9.53 12.58 -13.04
CA ALA A 140 -8.38 12.34 -13.93
C ALA A 140 -7.28 13.40 -13.79
N THR A 141 -7.64 14.68 -13.77
CA THR A 141 -6.70 15.80 -13.69
C THR A 141 -5.89 15.74 -12.39
N GLU A 142 -6.54 15.50 -11.26
CA GLU A 142 -5.90 15.39 -9.95
C GLU A 142 -5.04 14.12 -9.84
N ALA A 143 -5.48 13.02 -10.46
CA ALA A 143 -4.69 11.80 -10.51
C ALA A 143 -3.37 12.00 -11.27
N PHE A 144 -3.40 12.61 -12.46
CA PHE A 144 -2.20 12.88 -13.24
C PHE A 144 -1.29 13.89 -12.56
N ARG A 145 -1.82 14.99 -12.01
CA ARG A 145 -1.02 15.94 -11.22
C ARG A 145 -0.31 15.29 -10.05
N ALA A 146 -0.93 14.30 -9.40
CA ALA A 146 -0.31 13.58 -8.31
C ALA A 146 0.77 12.59 -8.79
N LEU A 147 0.60 11.97 -9.96
CA LEU A 147 1.67 11.19 -10.60
C LEU A 147 2.87 12.05 -10.97
N ASP A 148 2.65 13.24 -11.55
CA ASP A 148 3.72 14.17 -11.92
C ASP A 148 4.53 14.59 -10.68
N ARG A 149 3.84 14.90 -9.56
CA ARG A 149 4.52 15.18 -8.29
C ARG A 149 5.34 14.01 -7.78
N ALA A 150 4.84 12.79 -7.90
CA ALA A 150 5.59 11.60 -7.47
C ALA A 150 6.84 11.38 -8.32
N GLN A 151 6.73 11.50 -9.65
CA GLN A 151 7.85 11.35 -10.58
C GLN A 151 8.96 12.37 -10.32
N ALA A 152 8.60 13.62 -10.03
CA ALA A 152 9.55 14.71 -9.87
C ALA A 152 10.48 14.60 -8.65
N VAL A 153 10.17 13.72 -7.69
CA VAL A 153 10.88 13.65 -6.39
C VAL A 153 11.30 12.23 -6.00
N LEU A 154 11.31 11.31 -6.98
CA LEU A 154 11.67 9.90 -6.76
C LEU A 154 13.18 9.62 -6.76
N GLU A 155 13.99 10.60 -7.19
CA GLU A 155 15.46 10.49 -7.25
C GLU A 155 16.13 10.39 -5.87
N ASP A 156 17.47 10.25 -5.86
CA ASP A 156 18.28 9.87 -4.70
C ASP A 156 17.96 10.68 -3.43
N ASP A 157 17.67 9.98 -2.34
CA ASP A 157 17.15 10.55 -1.09
C ASP A 157 17.88 9.98 0.11
N ASP A 158 18.94 10.67 0.54
CA ASP A 158 19.73 10.34 1.75
C ASP A 158 18.90 10.36 3.04
N THR A 159 17.73 10.99 3.02
CA THR A 159 16.83 11.08 4.18
C THR A 159 15.75 10.00 4.16
N ALA A 160 15.73 9.15 3.13
CA ALA A 160 14.77 8.06 3.01
C ALA A 160 14.98 7.04 4.15
N PRO A 161 13.92 6.69 4.89
CA PRO A 161 14.01 5.64 5.90
C PRO A 161 14.25 4.29 5.22
N PRO A 162 14.90 3.32 5.89
CA PRO A 162 15.24 2.03 5.29
C PRO A 162 14.04 1.32 4.64
N TRP A 163 12.84 1.40 5.23
CA TRP A 163 11.62 0.77 4.71
C TRP A 163 11.15 1.34 3.35
N ALA A 164 11.66 2.49 2.89
CA ALA A 164 11.31 3.08 1.60
C ALA A 164 12.06 2.44 0.41
N TRP A 165 12.82 1.37 0.64
CA TRP A 165 13.58 0.65 -0.40
C TRP A 165 12.72 0.16 -1.57
N TRP A 166 11.42 -0.11 -1.34
CA TRP A 166 10.55 -0.75 -2.34
C TRP A 166 10.05 0.19 -3.44
N ILE A 167 10.09 1.51 -3.25
CA ILE A 167 9.67 2.45 -4.29
C ILE A 167 10.85 2.77 -5.21
N ASP A 168 10.69 2.43 -6.48
CA ASP A 168 11.61 2.69 -7.59
C ASP A 168 10.81 3.10 -8.84
N GLU A 169 11.51 3.32 -9.96
CA GLU A 169 10.88 3.67 -11.23
C GLU A 169 9.91 2.58 -11.74
N THR A 170 10.22 1.31 -11.46
CA THR A 170 9.37 0.18 -11.86
C THR A 170 8.04 0.19 -11.11
N GLU A 171 8.09 0.42 -9.80
CA GLU A 171 6.90 0.52 -8.96
C GLU A 171 6.07 1.77 -9.30
N LEU A 172 6.74 2.88 -9.66
CA LEU A 172 6.06 4.06 -10.18
C LEU A 172 5.27 3.74 -11.47
N ARG A 173 5.88 3.03 -12.44
CA ARG A 173 5.16 2.57 -13.64
C ARG A 173 3.98 1.65 -13.29
N GLY A 174 4.14 0.76 -12.31
CA GLY A 174 3.04 -0.05 -11.78
C GLY A 174 1.87 0.79 -11.26
N HIS A 175 2.16 1.87 -10.55
CA HIS A 175 1.15 2.83 -10.09
C HIS A 175 0.51 3.63 -11.23
N GLN A 176 1.29 4.06 -12.24
CA GLN A 176 0.78 4.75 -13.44
C GLN A 176 -0.19 3.86 -14.22
N GLY A 177 0.19 2.61 -14.51
CA GLY A 177 -0.68 1.63 -15.17
C GLY A 177 -1.98 1.42 -14.40
N ALA A 178 -1.92 1.31 -13.08
CA ALA A 178 -3.12 1.17 -12.26
C ALA A 178 -4.02 2.42 -12.24
N VAL A 179 -3.45 3.62 -12.30
CA VAL A 179 -4.22 4.88 -12.45
C VAL A 179 -4.94 4.90 -13.80
N LEU A 180 -4.25 4.58 -14.89
CA LEU A 180 -4.85 4.49 -16.23
C LEU A 180 -5.98 3.46 -16.27
N ALA A 181 -5.76 2.28 -15.68
CA ALA A 181 -6.79 1.24 -15.59
C ALA A 181 -8.02 1.71 -14.79
N ASN A 182 -7.83 2.39 -13.66
CA ASN A 182 -8.94 2.97 -12.88
C ASN A 182 -9.72 4.03 -13.65
N LEU A 183 -9.07 4.76 -14.56
CA LEU A 183 -9.68 5.74 -15.46
C LEU A 183 -10.28 5.10 -16.73
N GLY A 184 -10.16 3.79 -16.92
CA GLY A 184 -10.69 3.07 -18.07
C GLY A 184 -9.85 3.18 -19.35
N ARG A 185 -8.63 3.72 -19.25
CA ARG A 185 -7.64 3.78 -20.34
C ARG A 185 -6.88 2.45 -20.40
N LEU A 186 -7.60 1.36 -20.66
CA LEU A 186 -7.10 0.00 -20.43
C LEU A 186 -5.93 -0.38 -21.34
N ALA A 187 -5.97 -0.04 -22.63
CA ALA A 187 -4.89 -0.33 -23.57
C ALA A 187 -3.58 0.36 -23.14
N GLU A 188 -3.66 1.65 -22.83
CA GLU A 188 -2.51 2.42 -22.32
C GLU A 188 -2.01 1.89 -20.97
N ALA A 189 -2.91 1.42 -20.11
CA ALA A 189 -2.54 0.81 -18.85
C ALA A 189 -1.70 -0.46 -19.04
N VAL A 190 -2.06 -1.33 -19.99
CA VAL A 190 -1.31 -2.56 -20.31
C VAL A 190 0.11 -2.24 -20.77
N GLU A 191 0.25 -1.28 -21.68
CA GLU A 191 1.56 -0.82 -22.18
C GLU A 191 2.41 -0.17 -21.08
N THR A 192 1.77 0.46 -20.09
CA THR A 192 2.46 1.14 -18.99
C THR A 192 2.90 0.18 -17.88
N PHE A 193 2.14 -0.90 -17.63
CA PHE A 193 2.51 -1.85 -16.58
C PHE A 193 3.87 -2.49 -16.88
N PRO A 194 4.77 -2.62 -15.88
CA PRO A 194 6.04 -3.28 -16.09
C PRO A 194 5.84 -4.74 -16.50
N ALA A 195 6.71 -5.22 -17.39
CA ALA A 195 6.72 -6.60 -17.86
C ALA A 195 7.40 -7.58 -16.86
N ASP A 196 8.20 -7.05 -15.92
CA ASP A 196 9.04 -7.86 -15.03
C ASP A 196 8.26 -8.59 -13.92
N ASN A 197 8.61 -9.86 -13.75
CA ASN A 197 7.89 -10.80 -12.88
C ASN A 197 8.52 -11.03 -11.49
N ASP A 198 9.68 -10.44 -11.20
CA ASP A 198 10.61 -11.04 -10.22
C ASP A 198 10.51 -10.58 -8.75
N LEU A 199 9.41 -9.99 -8.28
CA LEU A 199 9.29 -9.64 -6.84
C LEU A 199 7.90 -9.87 -6.26
N ARG A 200 7.84 -10.33 -5.00
CA ARG A 200 6.60 -10.49 -4.22
C ARG A 200 5.77 -9.20 -4.12
N PHE A 201 6.42 -8.04 -3.97
CA PHE A 201 5.74 -6.75 -3.94
C PHE A 201 5.12 -6.35 -5.29
N ARG A 202 5.54 -7.02 -6.37
CA ARG A 202 5.00 -6.84 -7.72
C ARG A 202 3.81 -7.76 -8.02
N GLU A 203 3.46 -8.74 -7.17
CA GLU A 203 2.30 -9.61 -7.40
C GLU A 203 1.00 -8.82 -7.53
N VAL A 204 0.84 -7.74 -6.74
CA VAL A 204 -0.35 -6.88 -6.83
C VAL A 204 -0.36 -6.09 -8.12
N VAL A 205 0.79 -5.65 -8.63
CA VAL A 205 0.92 -4.98 -9.93
C VAL A 205 0.62 -5.97 -11.06
N GLN A 206 1.15 -7.19 -10.98
CA GLN A 206 0.88 -8.28 -11.91
C GLN A 206 -0.61 -8.64 -11.93
N ALA A 207 -1.25 -8.75 -10.77
CA ALA A 207 -2.68 -8.99 -10.64
C ALA A 207 -3.51 -7.87 -11.29
N MET A 208 -3.09 -6.61 -11.13
CA MET A 208 -3.73 -5.47 -11.80
C MET A 208 -3.55 -5.51 -13.31
N ARG A 209 -2.34 -5.86 -13.80
CA ARG A 209 -2.06 -6.03 -15.23
C ARG A 209 -2.88 -7.17 -15.82
N PHE A 210 -2.89 -8.34 -15.19
CA PHE A 210 -3.71 -9.50 -15.55
C PHE A 210 -5.19 -9.10 -15.66
N ARG A 211 -5.75 -8.45 -14.64
CA ARG A 211 -7.15 -8.02 -14.67
C ARG A 211 -7.42 -7.03 -15.82
N THR A 212 -6.47 -6.17 -16.13
CA THR A 212 -6.57 -5.20 -17.23
C THR A 212 -6.58 -5.91 -18.59
N LEU A 213 -5.69 -6.89 -18.79
CA LEU A 213 -5.68 -7.74 -19.99
C LEU A 213 -6.97 -8.55 -20.14
N LYS A 214 -7.48 -9.14 -19.04
CA LYS A 214 -8.79 -9.84 -19.06
C LYS A 214 -9.94 -8.89 -19.44
N ALA A 215 -9.91 -7.65 -18.98
CA ALA A 215 -10.93 -6.66 -19.33
C ALA A 215 -10.87 -6.19 -20.79
N LEU A 216 -9.72 -6.38 -21.46
CA LEU A 216 -9.52 -6.12 -22.89
C LEU A 216 -9.80 -7.33 -23.79
N ASP A 217 -10.04 -8.51 -23.20
CA ASP A 217 -10.08 -9.80 -23.91
C ASP A 217 -8.72 -10.20 -24.55
N GLU A 218 -7.63 -9.72 -23.95
CA GLU A 218 -6.23 -9.96 -24.39
C GLU A 218 -5.51 -10.99 -23.50
N TRP A 219 -6.26 -11.79 -22.73
CA TRP A 219 -5.70 -12.89 -21.94
C TRP A 219 -6.56 -14.15 -22.03
N ASP A 220 -6.00 -15.12 -22.74
CA ASP A 220 -6.55 -16.43 -23.06
C ASP A 220 -6.11 -17.53 -22.08
N GLY A 221 -5.00 -17.34 -21.36
CA GLY A 221 -4.49 -18.28 -20.36
C GLY A 221 -5.31 -18.37 -19.06
N PRO A 222 -4.98 -19.33 -18.17
CA PRO A 222 -5.53 -19.37 -16.82
C PRO A 222 -5.09 -18.13 -16.01
N MET A 223 -5.78 -17.86 -14.90
CA MET A 223 -5.33 -16.84 -13.96
C MET A 223 -3.96 -17.22 -13.40
N PRO A 224 -2.96 -16.32 -13.37
CA PRO A 224 -1.69 -16.56 -12.70
C PRO A 224 -1.90 -16.95 -11.23
N ALA A 225 -1.01 -17.80 -10.71
CA ALA A 225 -1.00 -18.09 -9.29
C ALA A 225 -0.42 -16.90 -8.52
N PHE A 226 -1.16 -16.41 -7.53
CA PHE A 226 -0.71 -15.35 -6.63
C PHE A 226 -0.58 -15.89 -5.21
N ALA A 227 0.56 -15.64 -4.56
CA ALA A 227 0.81 -16.05 -3.19
C ALA A 227 0.08 -15.14 -2.19
N SER A 228 0.01 -13.84 -2.47
CA SER A 228 -0.62 -12.84 -1.61
C SER A 228 -2.15 -12.85 -1.75
N PRO A 229 -2.92 -12.95 -0.64
CA PRO A 229 -4.37 -12.77 -0.66
C PRO A 229 -4.80 -11.44 -1.28
N ARG A 230 -4.01 -10.37 -1.07
CA ARG A 230 -4.24 -9.05 -1.67
C ARG A 230 -4.07 -9.06 -3.19
N ALA A 231 -3.08 -9.81 -3.70
CA ALA A 231 -2.90 -9.99 -5.14
C ALA A 231 -4.05 -10.80 -5.76
N VAL A 232 -4.49 -11.87 -5.10
CA VAL A 232 -5.71 -12.62 -5.50
C VAL A 232 -6.92 -11.69 -5.55
N HIS A 233 -7.14 -10.88 -4.50
CA HIS A 233 -8.23 -9.89 -4.47
C HIS A 233 -8.13 -8.88 -5.63
N ALA A 234 -6.92 -8.38 -5.91
CA ALA A 234 -6.68 -7.43 -6.99
C ALA A 234 -6.99 -8.03 -8.36
N ALA A 235 -6.64 -9.31 -8.59
CA ALA A 235 -6.88 -10.04 -9.83
C ALA A 235 -8.37 -10.30 -10.07
N MET A 236 -9.10 -10.71 -9.04
CA MET A 236 -10.54 -10.97 -9.10
C MET A 236 -11.38 -9.70 -9.27
N GLY A 237 -10.86 -8.55 -8.81
CA GLY A 237 -11.58 -7.29 -8.82
C GLY A 237 -12.68 -7.21 -7.75
N ARG A 238 -13.35 -6.06 -7.67
CA ARG A 238 -14.48 -5.89 -6.75
C ARG A 238 -15.75 -6.46 -7.36
N PRO A 239 -16.49 -7.33 -6.67
CA PRO A 239 -17.81 -7.78 -7.12
C PRO A 239 -18.70 -6.57 -7.44
N GLY A 240 -19.26 -6.53 -8.65
CA GLY A 240 -20.22 -5.50 -9.08
C GLY A 240 -19.63 -4.21 -9.69
N VAL A 241 -18.31 -4.00 -9.68
CA VAL A 241 -17.69 -2.85 -10.37
C VAL A 241 -17.18 -3.32 -11.74
N ARG A 242 -18.01 -3.18 -12.79
CA ARG A 242 -17.54 -3.36 -14.17
C ARG A 242 -16.68 -2.15 -14.54
N TYR A 243 -15.44 -2.38 -14.93
CA TYR A 243 -14.67 -1.41 -15.69
C TYR A 243 -15.37 -1.26 -17.04
N THR A 244 -16.24 -0.26 -17.16
CA THR A 244 -16.90 0.02 -18.43
C THR A 244 -15.82 0.49 -19.40
N ARG A 245 -15.73 -0.20 -20.55
CA ARG A 245 -14.93 0.25 -21.69
C ARG A 245 -15.44 1.65 -22.02
N SER A 246 -14.66 2.68 -21.76
CA SER A 246 -14.98 4.02 -22.24
C SER A 246 -14.83 3.95 -23.75
N VAL A 247 -15.95 3.78 -24.45
CA VAL A 247 -15.96 3.93 -25.91
C VAL A 247 -15.59 5.38 -26.15
N ALA A 248 -14.35 5.63 -26.60
CA ALA A 248 -13.95 6.95 -27.04
C ALA A 248 -14.90 7.35 -28.17
N SER A 249 -15.79 8.30 -27.91
CA SER A 249 -16.56 8.95 -28.95
C SER A 249 -15.57 9.72 -29.80
N THR A 250 -15.27 9.22 -30.98
CA THR A 250 -14.61 9.98 -32.05
C THR A 250 -15.47 11.20 -32.37
N ALA A 251 -14.89 12.37 -32.21
CA ALA A 251 -15.32 13.63 -32.83
C ALA A 251 -14.20 14.10 -33.75
#